data_AF-A0A8C0BI82-F1
#
_entry.id   AF-A0A8C0BI82-F1
#
_cell.length_a   1.000
_cell.length_b   1.000
_cell.length_c   1.000
_cell.angle_alpha   90.00
_cell.angle_beta   90.00
_cell.angle_gamma   90.00
#
_symmetry.space_group_name_H-M   'P 1'
#
loop_
_entity.id
_entity.type
_entity.pdbx_description
1 polymer ?
#
loop_
_entity_poly.entity_id
_entity_poly.type
_entity_poly.pdbx_seq_one_letter_code
_entity_poly.pdbx_strand_id
1 'polypeptide(L)'
;MEPITFKVKKCQTPSDFSASFSLQLVGSLPVHSLTTMSMLPWIVAEIRMLSTKSSKEEPSASQIRLYVSPASLRCEPDTGKIQQWDPLICSSLFEYKPQHVHKLIHNSHDPSYFACLIKDGAANQRSICYVFKADDQTK
;
A
#
# COMPACT_ATOMS: atom_id res chain seq x y z
N MET A 1 -9.06 -16.55 -43.03
CA MET A 1 -8.01 -16.25 -42.03
C MET A 1 -8.70 -15.61 -40.85
N GLU A 2 -9.07 -16.39 -39.84
CA GLU A 2 -9.71 -15.87 -38.62
C GLU A 2 -8.63 -15.34 -37.66
N PRO A 3 -8.84 -14.18 -37.01
CA PRO A 3 -7.86 -13.61 -36.10
C PRO A 3 -7.74 -14.46 -34.83
N ILE A 4 -6.50 -14.82 -34.49
CA ILE A 4 -6.16 -15.57 -33.29
C ILE A 4 -6.49 -14.70 -32.08
N THR A 5 -7.59 -15.02 -31.39
CA THR A 5 -7.97 -14.34 -30.15
C THR A 5 -7.05 -14.81 -29.04
N PHE A 6 -6.09 -13.96 -28.65
CA PHE A 6 -5.31 -14.15 -27.44
C PHE A 6 -6.20 -13.91 -26.22
N LYS A 7 -6.97 -14.92 -25.82
CA LYS A 7 -7.48 -14.98 -24.45
C LYS A 7 -6.29 -15.29 -23.55
N VAL A 8 -5.60 -14.24 -23.11
CA VAL A 8 -4.71 -14.31 -21.95
C VAL A 8 -5.60 -14.73 -20.78
N LYS A 9 -5.71 -16.03 -20.54
CA LYS A 9 -6.08 -16.54 -19.23
C LYS A 9 -5.01 -16.00 -18.30
N LYS A 10 -5.33 -14.93 -17.58
CA LYS A 10 -4.55 -14.43 -16.47
C LYS A 10 -4.30 -15.66 -15.60
N CYS A 11 -3.05 -16.15 -15.57
CA CYS A 11 -2.68 -17.32 -14.80
C CYS A 11 -3.12 -17.05 -13.36
N GLN A 12 -4.23 -17.66 -12.95
CA GLN A 12 -4.49 -17.91 -11.56
C GLN A 12 -3.45 -18.97 -11.19
N THR A 13 -2.29 -18.52 -10.72
CA THR A 13 -1.34 -19.39 -10.06
C THR A 13 -2.06 -19.97 -8.84
N PRO A 14 -2.23 -21.30 -8.74
CA PRO A 14 -2.95 -21.91 -7.66
C PRO A 14 -2.06 -21.88 -6.40
N SER A 15 -2.55 -21.22 -5.35
CA SER A 15 -2.15 -21.39 -3.94
C SER A 15 -0.69 -21.10 -3.57
N ASP A 16 -0.38 -19.84 -3.21
CA ASP A 16 0.86 -19.47 -2.51
C ASP A 16 0.58 -18.32 -1.52
N PHE A 17 0.02 -18.61 -0.34
CA PHE A 17 -0.16 -17.69 0.81
C PHE A 17 -0.31 -16.19 0.50
N SER A 18 -1.25 -15.81 -0.36
CA SER A 18 -1.53 -14.41 -0.67
C SER A 18 -2.69 -13.90 0.19
N ALA A 19 -2.44 -12.90 1.04
CA ALA A 19 -3.46 -12.23 1.83
C ALA A 19 -3.83 -10.88 1.21
N SER A 20 -5.10 -10.50 1.28
CA SER A 20 -5.57 -9.18 0.83
C SER A 20 -6.30 -8.46 1.97
N PHE A 21 -5.94 -7.21 2.22
CA PHE A 21 -6.51 -6.40 3.30
C PHE A 21 -7.12 -5.12 2.73
N SER A 22 -8.37 -4.83 3.10
CA SER A 22 -9.00 -3.52 2.84
C SER A 22 -8.57 -2.54 3.92
N LEU A 23 -7.95 -1.44 3.51
CA LEU A 23 -7.35 -0.44 4.39
C LEU A 23 -7.61 0.96 3.84
N GLN A 24 -7.28 1.99 4.61
CA GLN A 24 -7.22 3.37 4.14
C GLN A 24 -5.76 3.81 4.05
N LEU A 25 -5.36 4.37 2.91
CA LEU A 25 -4.06 5.02 2.78
C LEU A 25 -4.16 6.43 3.37
N VAL A 26 -3.47 6.67 4.49
CA VAL A 26 -3.43 7.98 5.15
C VAL A 26 -2.50 8.92 4.40
N GLY A 27 -1.37 8.40 3.91
CA GLY A 27 -0.40 9.13 3.11
C GLY A 27 0.97 8.49 3.11
N SER A 28 1.94 9.17 2.50
CA SER A 28 3.32 8.72 2.41
C SER A 28 4.32 9.86 2.51
N LEU A 29 5.49 9.60 3.08
CA LEU A 29 6.59 10.57 3.17
C LEU A 29 7.94 9.89 2.83
N PRO A 30 8.79 10.51 2.01
CA PRO A 30 10.18 10.06 1.86
C PRO A 30 10.94 10.33 3.17
N VAL A 31 11.67 9.32 3.62
CA VAL A 31 12.47 9.31 4.84
C VAL A 31 13.86 8.74 4.57
N HIS A 32 14.75 8.83 5.55
CA HIS A 32 16.10 8.29 5.43
C HIS A 32 16.08 6.76 5.58
N SER A 33 16.99 6.05 4.91
CA SER A 33 17.12 4.58 5.02
C SER A 33 17.43 4.10 6.46
N LEU A 34 17.97 5.00 7.28
CA LEU A 34 18.33 4.76 8.69
C LEU A 34 17.18 5.06 9.67
N THR A 35 15.98 5.39 9.20
CA THR A 35 14.83 5.65 10.07
C THR A 35 14.60 4.47 11.03
N THR A 36 14.60 4.80 12.33
CA THR A 36 14.43 3.86 13.43
C THR A 36 12.99 3.85 13.94
N MET A 37 12.63 2.87 14.76
CA MET A 37 11.30 2.80 15.38
C MET A 37 10.95 4.07 16.16
N SER A 38 11.93 4.68 16.84
CA SER A 38 11.73 5.89 17.64
C SER A 38 11.41 7.13 16.80
N MET A 39 11.80 7.16 15.53
CA MET A 39 11.51 8.29 14.62
C MET A 39 10.11 8.18 14.00
N LEU A 40 9.50 6.99 13.99
CA LEU A 40 8.24 6.76 13.29
C LEU A 40 7.02 7.43 13.91
N PRO A 41 6.83 7.52 15.25
CA PRO A 41 5.69 8.24 15.81
C PRO A 41 5.58 9.67 15.26
N TRP A 42 6.71 10.36 15.12
CA TRP A 42 6.76 11.70 14.54
C TRP A 42 6.42 11.67 13.04
N ILE A 43 7.01 10.76 12.27
CA ILE A 43 6.72 10.62 10.82
C ILE A 43 5.24 10.33 10.59
N VAL A 44 4.63 9.44 11.39
CA VAL A 44 3.20 9.11 11.32
C VAL A 44 2.36 10.33 11.65
N ALA A 45 2.70 11.08 12.70
CA ALA A 45 2.00 12.32 13.04
C ALA A 45 2.12 13.38 11.92
N GLU A 46 3.30 13.51 11.32
CA GLU A 46 3.55 14.42 10.21
C GLU A 46 2.72 14.03 8.97
N ILE A 47 2.74 12.77 8.56
CA ILE A 47 1.92 12.27 7.44
C ILE A 47 0.43 12.52 7.68
N ARG A 48 -0.05 12.30 8.91
CA ARG A 48 -1.44 12.59 9.27
C ARG A 48 -1.77 14.08 9.14
N MET A 49 -0.87 14.94 9.61
CA MET A 49 -1.04 16.40 9.51
C MET A 49 -1.00 16.87 8.04
N LEU A 50 -0.14 16.30 7.20
CA LEU A 50 -0.08 16.62 5.78
C LEU A 50 -1.34 16.15 5.05
N SER A 51 -1.87 14.98 5.42
CA SER A 51 -3.13 14.45 4.90
C SER A 51 -4.32 15.36 5.22
N THR A 52 -4.43 15.86 6.46
CA THR A 52 -5.51 16.79 6.83
C THR A 52 -5.39 18.16 6.17
N LYS A 53 -4.15 18.64 5.93
CA LYS A 53 -3.91 19.91 5.20
C LYS A 53 -4.21 19.79 3.70
N SER A 54 -3.94 18.62 3.10
CA SER A 54 -4.21 18.35 1.68
C SER A 54 -5.69 18.08 1.38
N SER A 55 -6.51 17.83 2.40
CA SER A 55 -7.95 17.53 2.31
C SER A 55 -8.82 18.67 1.76
N LYS A 56 -8.26 19.82 1.37
CA LYS A 56 -9.05 20.93 0.82
C LYS A 56 -9.43 20.74 -0.66
N GLU A 57 -8.77 19.84 -1.40
CA GLU A 57 -9.03 19.65 -2.84
C GLU A 57 -9.04 18.19 -3.34
N GLU A 58 -8.56 17.18 -2.60
CA GLU A 58 -8.52 15.79 -3.09
C GLU A 58 -9.06 14.78 -2.06
N PRO A 59 -9.67 13.67 -2.52
CA PRO A 59 -10.60 12.87 -1.73
C PRO A 59 -9.91 12.22 -0.53
N SER A 60 -10.48 12.52 0.64
CA SER A 60 -10.39 11.81 1.93
C SER A 60 -9.80 10.39 1.80
N ALA A 61 -8.66 10.14 2.47
CA ALA A 61 -8.10 8.82 2.77
C ALA A 61 -8.56 7.71 1.81
N SER A 62 -7.93 7.59 0.64
CA SER A 62 -8.36 6.64 -0.38
C SER A 62 -8.41 5.23 0.20
N GLN A 63 -9.58 4.60 0.10
CA GLN A 63 -9.72 3.19 0.43
C GLN A 63 -8.87 2.40 -0.57
N ILE A 64 -8.02 1.52 -0.05
CA ILE A 64 -7.09 0.71 -0.83
C ILE A 64 -7.20 -0.75 -0.43
N ARG A 65 -6.76 -1.61 -1.34
CA ARG A 65 -6.57 -3.04 -1.10
C ARG A 65 -5.09 -3.35 -1.16
N LEU A 66 -4.56 -3.83 -0.05
CA LEU A 66 -3.17 -4.27 0.07
C LEU A 66 -3.10 -5.78 -0.13
N TYR A 67 -2.44 -6.21 -1.20
CA TYR A 67 -2.13 -7.61 -1.48
C TYR A 67 -0.72 -7.92 -1.01
N VAL A 68 -0.60 -8.94 -0.17
CA VAL A 68 0.66 -9.43 0.38
C VAL A 68 0.83 -10.86 -0.07
N SER A 69 1.90 -11.14 -0.81
CA SER A 69 2.31 -12.48 -1.18
C SER A 69 3.81 -12.67 -0.93
N PRO A 70 4.31 -13.91 -0.90
CA PRO A 70 5.76 -14.15 -0.82
C PRO A 70 6.55 -13.53 -1.99
N ALA A 71 5.90 -13.26 -3.13
CA ALA A 71 6.54 -12.73 -4.33
C ALA A 71 6.42 -11.20 -4.45
N SER A 72 5.34 -10.60 -3.96
CA SER A 72 5.02 -9.19 -4.14
C SER A 72 4.15 -8.60 -3.02
N LEU A 73 4.39 -7.32 -2.73
CA LEU A 73 3.53 -6.43 -1.97
C LEU A 73 2.94 -5.41 -2.95
N ARG A 74 1.62 -5.46 -3.16
CA ARG A 74 0.93 -4.57 -4.10
C ARG A 74 -0.18 -3.80 -3.40
N CYS A 75 -0.27 -2.51 -3.68
CA CYS A 75 -1.35 -1.65 -3.22
C CYS A 75 -2.17 -1.20 -4.42
N GLU A 76 -3.48 -1.38 -4.38
CA GLU A 76 -4.43 -0.97 -5.43
C GLU A 76 -5.56 -0.14 -4.79
N PRO A 77 -6.16 0.83 -5.49
CA PRO A 77 -7.37 1.50 -5.00
C PRO A 77 -8.51 0.48 -4.80
N ASP A 78 -9.25 0.58 -3.70
CA ASP A 78 -10.41 -0.28 -3.45
C ASP A 78 -11.62 0.32 -4.17
N THR A 79 -11.88 -0.13 -5.40
CA THR A 79 -13.03 0.31 -6.21
C THR A 79 -14.38 -0.23 -5.71
N GLY A 80 -14.42 -0.86 -4.54
CA GLY A 80 -15.61 -1.51 -3.99
C GLY A 80 -16.04 -2.75 -4.79
N LYS A 81 -17.11 -3.41 -4.32
CA LYS A 81 -17.61 -4.68 -4.90
C LYS A 81 -18.32 -4.52 -6.25
N ILE A 82 -18.50 -3.29 -6.75
CA ILE A 82 -19.38 -2.98 -7.88
C ILE A 82 -18.66 -2.05 -8.86
N GLN A 83 -17.52 -2.47 -9.37
CA GLN A 83 -17.04 -1.95 -10.64
C GLN A 83 -16.42 -3.10 -11.40
N GLN A 84 -16.89 -3.26 -12.64
CA GLN A 84 -16.30 -4.15 -13.63
C GLN A 84 -14.78 -3.93 -13.61
N TRP A 85 -14.00 -4.99 -13.35
CA TRP A 85 -12.54 -4.90 -13.23
C TRP A 85 -11.99 -4.18 -14.47
N ASP A 86 -11.60 -2.91 -14.30
CA ASP A 86 -11.02 -2.10 -15.36
C ASP A 86 -9.50 -2.01 -15.10
N PRO A 87 -8.66 -2.58 -15.98
CA PRO A 87 -7.21 -2.56 -15.80
C PRO A 87 -6.60 -1.15 -15.79
N LEU A 88 -7.30 -0.15 -16.33
CA LEU A 88 -6.84 1.25 -16.32
C LEU A 88 -7.12 1.91 -14.96
N ILE A 89 -8.23 1.54 -14.31
CA ILE A 89 -8.66 2.10 -13.00
C ILE A 89 -8.04 1.30 -11.84
N CYS A 90 -7.79 0.01 -12.02
CA CYS A 90 -7.13 -0.89 -11.07
C CYS A 90 -5.59 -0.90 -11.28
N SER A 91 -5.01 0.24 -11.66
CA SER A 91 -3.56 0.40 -11.71
C SER A 91 -3.02 0.39 -10.28
N SER A 92 -2.02 -0.44 -10.00
CA SER A 92 -1.41 -0.51 -8.67
C SER A 92 -0.79 0.84 -8.29
N LEU A 93 -1.20 1.40 -7.14
CA LEU A 93 -0.56 2.56 -6.52
C LEU A 93 0.94 2.33 -6.34
N PHE A 94 1.30 1.11 -5.97
CA PHE A 94 2.67 0.64 -6.01
C PHE A 94 2.72 -0.90 -6.03
N GLU A 95 3.83 -1.42 -6.55
CA GLU A 95 4.20 -2.83 -6.43
C GLU A 95 5.68 -2.92 -6.03
N TYR A 96 5.94 -3.61 -4.92
CA TYR A 96 7.30 -3.85 -4.44
C TYR A 96 7.50 -5.33 -4.20
N LYS A 97 8.72 -5.82 -4.42
CA LYS A 97 9.12 -7.14 -3.92
C LYS A 97 9.19 -7.08 -2.39
N PRO A 98 8.79 -8.14 -1.66
CA PRO A 98 8.84 -8.15 -0.20
C PRO A 98 10.25 -7.87 0.34
N GLN A 99 11.30 -8.23 -0.41
CA GLN A 99 12.70 -7.91 -0.10
C GLN A 99 13.02 -6.40 0.01
N HIS A 100 12.18 -5.52 -0.56
CA HIS A 100 12.30 -4.07 -0.44
C HIS A 100 11.53 -3.50 0.74
N VAL A 101 10.62 -4.28 1.33
CA VAL A 101 9.92 -3.90 2.56
C VAL A 101 10.90 -4.04 3.70
N HIS A 102 11.39 -2.90 4.19
CA HIS A 102 12.41 -2.90 5.22
C HIS A 102 11.82 -3.21 6.59
N LYS A 103 10.68 -2.60 6.91
CA LYS A 103 10.05 -2.69 8.23
C LYS A 103 8.54 -2.50 8.10
N LEU A 104 7.79 -3.31 8.83
CA LEU A 104 6.37 -3.10 9.16
C LEU A 104 6.30 -2.70 10.62
N ILE A 105 5.61 -1.60 10.91
CA ILE A 105 5.56 -1.03 12.26
C ILE A 105 4.12 -0.76 12.63
N HIS A 106 3.66 -1.39 13.70
CA HIS A 106 2.40 -1.01 14.34
C HIS A 106 2.64 0.22 15.21
N ASN A 107 1.68 1.15 15.23
CA ASN A 107 1.73 2.24 16.20
C ASN A 107 1.27 1.71 17.57
N SER A 108 2.13 1.72 18.58
CA SER A 108 1.78 1.26 19.93
C SER A 108 0.67 2.09 20.58
N HIS A 109 0.44 3.32 20.11
CA HIS A 109 -0.62 4.20 20.62
C HIS A 109 -1.98 4.00 19.95
N ASP A 110 -2.02 3.45 18.73
CA ASP A 110 -3.27 3.17 18.02
C ASP A 110 -3.07 1.95 17.10
N PRO A 111 -3.57 0.77 17.50
CA PRO A 111 -3.37 -0.48 16.76
C PRO A 111 -4.04 -0.47 15.39
N SER A 112 -4.97 0.48 15.15
CA SER A 112 -5.60 0.65 13.84
C SER A 112 -4.63 1.21 12.81
N TYR A 113 -3.52 1.83 13.23
CA TYR A 113 -2.54 2.41 12.31
C TYR A 113 -1.27 1.61 12.27
N PHE A 114 -0.77 1.40 11.06
CA PHE A 114 0.53 0.82 10.84
C PHE A 114 1.27 1.53 9.72
N ALA A 115 2.59 1.52 9.81
CA ALA A 115 3.49 2.10 8.84
C ALA A 115 4.27 0.99 8.13
N CYS A 116 4.47 1.16 6.83
CA CYS A 116 5.34 0.33 6.01
C CYS A 116 6.50 1.17 5.49
N LEU A 117 7.72 0.77 5.77
CA LEU A 117 8.93 1.41 5.26
C LEU A 117 9.49 0.62 4.09
N ILE A 118 9.50 1.23 2.92
CA ILE A 118 9.95 0.60 1.68
C ILE A 118 11.26 1.25 1.24
N LYS A 119 12.31 0.44 1.11
CA LYS A 119 13.61 0.91 0.64
C LYS A 119 13.54 1.20 -0.85
N ASP A 120 13.91 2.43 -1.22
CA ASP A 120 14.22 2.74 -2.60
C ASP A 120 15.62 2.20 -2.89
N GLY A 121 15.72 1.29 -3.87
CA GLY A 121 16.96 0.64 -4.27
C GLY A 121 17.90 1.57 -5.05
N ALA A 122 17.47 2.79 -5.37
CA ALA A 122 18.34 3.80 -5.98
C ALA A 122 19.40 4.29 -4.97
N ALA A 123 20.55 4.74 -5.48
CA ALA A 123 21.75 5.16 -4.74
C ALA A 123 21.55 6.23 -3.63
N ASN A 124 20.34 6.75 -3.45
CA ASN A 124 20.03 7.93 -2.68
C ASN A 124 19.72 7.68 -1.19
N GLN A 125 19.90 6.47 -0.65
CA GLN A 125 19.68 6.14 0.78
C GLN A 125 18.33 6.64 1.32
N ARG A 126 17.31 6.71 0.47
CA ARG A 126 15.96 7.14 0.82
C ARG A 126 15.05 5.92 0.89
N SER A 127 14.04 6.02 1.73
CA SER A 127 12.99 5.03 1.87
C SER A 127 11.66 5.76 1.92
N ILE A 128 10.57 5.14 1.49
CA ILE A 128 9.25 5.76 1.56
C ILE A 128 8.51 5.12 2.73
N CYS A 129 8.03 5.96 3.65
CA CYS A 129 7.16 5.55 4.74
C CYS A 129 5.72 5.74 4.30
N TYR A 130 4.98 4.65 4.16
CA TYR A 130 3.53 4.66 3.92
C TYR A 130 2.80 4.42 5.23
N VAL A 131 1.77 5.21 5.52
CA VAL A 131 0.92 5.04 6.70
C VAL A 131 -0.45 4.57 6.25
N PHE A 132 -0.87 3.44 6.80
CA PHE A 132 -2.17 2.84 6.56
C PHE A 132 -2.98 2.88 7.85
N LYS A 133 -4.29 2.97 7.68
CA LYS A 133 -5.27 2.76 8.73
C LYS A 133 -6.09 1.52 8.37
N ALA A 134 -6.04 0.51 9.22
CA ALA A 134 -6.94 -0.62 9.17
C ALA A 134 -8.34 -0.17 9.62
N ASP A 135 -9.36 -0.68 8.93
CA ASP A 135 -10.72 -0.67 9.46
C ASP A 135 -10.74 -1.68 10.62
N ASP A 136 -11.45 -1.36 11.71
CA ASP A 136 -11.57 -2.21 12.93
C ASP A 136 -12.43 -3.46 12.66
N GLN A 137 -12.25 -4.07 11.50
CA GLN A 137 -12.94 -5.26 11.05
C GLN A 137 -12.04 -6.49 11.28
N THR A 138 -11.53 -6.64 12.51
CA THR A 138 -11.18 -7.97 12.98
C THR A 138 -12.47 -8.71 13.31
N LYS A 139 -12.88 -9.59 12.42
CA LYS A 139 -13.81 -10.68 12.73
C LYS A 139 -13.04 -11.99 12.77
#